data_AF-A0A819AIT6-F1
#
_entry.id   AF-A0A819AIT6-F1
#
_cell.length_a   1.000
_cell.length_b   1.000
_cell.length_c   1.000
_cell.angle_alpha   90.00
_cell.angle_beta   90.00
_cell.angle_gamma   90.00
#
_symmetry.space_group_name_H-M   'P 1'
#
loop_
_entity.id
_entity.type
_entity.pdbx_description
1 polymer ?
#
loop_
_entity_poly.entity_id
_entity_poly.type
_entity_poly.pdbx_seq_one_letter_code
_entity_poly.pdbx_strand_id
1 'polypeptide(L)'
;MISIDEISPLVDLIFHINKKSRIFHYCYINDEKCITDQLHKLRETIPVTMIDKDTTHIISGIRSGIHVVAILKVSVDNENEINHLLEKKCQDLTTETNFQISTSEKHLFSQLTLTNIFSNIKDLNETKTFFDLCQQIVRIKKLKTFHRPLQYILRSIQYIYPSYVKNAGKYIQLDQENMMIVKQYLFPLWFKMKQLKMFLNSEIEEVLKQYLKTQFYEVQQQIRKVQGEYSNIIKRIRYWIFEYRNGRIKVKLTSDMLIKTNELSLENKIDICIERLRTLREKAKFINDLNQQNIKYFNIEHIVIEENDDIKKILQIIIKPSKEEFVFCSTDQLREDDPSKWNEYCNKWIKNREINLSPRLTYVDFSYVTSFHLLQTQIFSLYPAADVKRTFAFPNLPISPATRSIQLLDKQLKQTRERVTLPKLVHFSKTNPKSSELEAIVHIDNAQSTSQSSENLTSENVFKLNEQYNKTEIKHYELISSKNPILKKLQKKFVILQQYQVYYRQELTHLH
;
A
#
# COMPACT_ATOMS: atom_id res chain seq x y z
N MET A 1 11.29 28.88 -13.32
CA MET A 1 11.41 27.49 -13.79
C MET A 1 11.47 26.61 -12.57
N ILE A 2 10.75 25.49 -12.56
CA ILE A 2 10.91 24.48 -11.49
C ILE A 2 12.32 23.91 -11.65
N SER A 3 13.15 23.96 -10.60
CA SER A 3 14.52 23.46 -10.68
C SER A 3 14.55 21.93 -10.71
N ILE A 4 15.64 21.34 -11.22
CA ILE A 4 15.90 19.91 -11.07
C ILE A 4 15.85 19.51 -9.59
N ASP A 5 16.28 20.37 -8.67
CA ASP A 5 16.22 20.11 -7.23
C ASP A 5 14.79 20.03 -6.68
N GLU A 6 13.81 20.64 -7.35
CA GLU A 6 12.39 20.53 -7.00
C GLU A 6 11.70 19.32 -7.66
N ILE A 7 12.19 18.89 -8.84
CA ILE A 7 11.64 17.76 -9.61
C ILE A 7 12.27 16.43 -9.16
N SER A 8 13.58 16.39 -8.92
CA SER A 8 14.33 15.17 -8.57
C SER A 8 13.71 14.47 -7.37
N PRO A 9 13.41 15.16 -6.24
CA PRO A 9 12.75 14.51 -5.13
C PRO A 9 11.41 13.91 -5.57
N LEU A 10 10.57 14.62 -6.33
CA LEU A 10 9.29 14.09 -6.79
C LEU A 10 9.44 12.86 -7.70
N VAL A 11 10.48 12.81 -8.52
CA VAL A 11 10.78 11.69 -9.43
C VAL A 11 11.40 10.51 -8.67
N ASP A 12 12.37 10.75 -7.79
CA ASP A 12 12.93 9.81 -6.80
C ASP A 12 11.81 9.23 -5.91
N LEU A 13 10.79 10.05 -5.65
CA LEU A 13 9.63 9.67 -4.90
C LEU A 13 8.56 8.97 -5.75
N ILE A 14 8.67 8.87 -7.08
CA ILE A 14 7.75 8.09 -7.96
C ILE A 14 8.43 6.81 -8.49
N PHE A 15 9.75 6.77 -8.61
CA PHE A 15 10.52 5.60 -9.01
C PHE A 15 11.62 5.22 -8.02
N HIS A 16 11.99 3.94 -7.95
CA HIS A 16 13.21 3.55 -7.22
C HIS A 16 14.43 4.00 -8.01
N ILE A 17 14.82 5.25 -7.80
CA ILE A 17 16.10 5.75 -8.27
C ILE A 17 17.18 5.13 -7.39
N ASN A 18 18.06 4.38 -8.03
CA ASN A 18 19.22 3.75 -7.41
C ASN A 18 20.50 4.33 -8.03
N LYS A 19 21.67 3.85 -7.60
CA LYS A 19 22.97 4.29 -8.13
C LYS A 19 23.10 4.15 -9.66
N LYS A 20 22.29 3.31 -10.30
CA LYS A 20 22.27 3.08 -11.76
C LYS A 20 21.17 3.86 -12.49
N SER A 21 20.43 4.71 -11.79
CA SER A 21 19.34 5.51 -12.37
C SER A 21 19.84 6.93 -12.61
N ARG A 22 19.46 7.53 -13.74
CA ARG A 22 19.78 8.91 -14.12
C ARG A 22 18.51 9.62 -14.55
N ILE A 23 18.42 10.91 -14.23
CA ILE A 23 17.30 11.76 -14.62
C ILE A 23 17.80 12.69 -15.73
N PHE A 24 17.13 12.64 -16.87
CA PHE A 24 17.30 13.60 -17.93
C PHE A 24 16.14 14.60 -17.88
N HIS A 25 16.44 15.89 -17.75
CA HIS A 25 15.44 16.96 -17.71
C HIS A 25 15.70 17.97 -18.81
N TYR A 26 14.69 18.21 -19.63
CA TYR A 26 14.72 19.19 -20.70
C TYR A 26 13.50 20.10 -20.65
N CYS A 27 13.72 21.41 -20.80
CA CYS A 27 12.67 22.41 -20.83
C CYS A 27 12.99 23.44 -21.91
N TYR A 28 12.03 23.67 -22.81
CA TYR A 28 12.13 24.67 -23.88
C TYR A 28 10.84 25.49 -23.91
N ILE A 29 10.96 26.81 -23.80
CA ILE A 29 9.85 27.76 -23.93
C ILE A 29 9.93 28.39 -25.31
N ASN A 30 8.84 28.30 -26.07
CA ASN A 30 8.76 28.85 -27.42
C ASN A 30 8.10 30.22 -27.44
N ASP A 31 6.96 30.34 -26.77
CA ASP A 31 6.17 31.56 -26.78
C ASP A 31 5.45 31.78 -25.45
N GLU A 32 5.18 33.05 -25.19
CA GLU A 32 4.36 33.52 -24.09
C GLU A 32 3.23 34.35 -24.69
N LYS A 33 1.99 33.97 -24.38
CA LYS A 33 0.79 34.73 -24.74
C LYS A 33 0.20 35.33 -23.49
N CYS A 34 0.17 36.64 -23.40
CA CYS A 34 -0.37 37.38 -22.26
C CYS A 34 -1.52 38.28 -22.69
N ILE A 35 -2.52 38.39 -21.83
CA ILE A 35 -3.56 39.40 -21.93
C ILE A 35 -2.95 40.74 -21.52
N THR A 36 -3.46 41.83 -22.10
CA THR A 36 -3.01 43.20 -21.81
C THR A 36 -2.98 43.53 -20.31
N ASP A 37 -2.00 44.32 -19.91
CA ASP A 37 -1.89 44.90 -18.57
C ASP A 37 -2.79 46.12 -18.37
N GLN A 38 -3.37 46.64 -19.46
CA GLN A 38 -4.29 47.77 -19.40
C GLN A 38 -5.63 47.35 -18.81
N LEU A 39 -5.90 47.77 -17.56
CA LEU A 39 -7.09 47.39 -16.80
C LEU A 39 -8.40 47.64 -17.53
N HIS A 40 -8.55 48.74 -18.27
CA HIS A 40 -9.78 49.04 -19.00
C HIS A 40 -10.08 47.98 -20.08
N LYS A 41 -9.11 47.65 -20.93
CA LYS A 41 -9.24 46.58 -21.95
C LYS A 41 -9.43 45.21 -21.34
N LEU A 42 -8.77 44.92 -20.22
CA LEU A 42 -8.94 43.66 -19.51
C LEU A 42 -10.38 43.50 -19.01
N ARG A 43 -10.98 44.58 -18.50
CA ARG A 43 -12.38 44.60 -18.04
C ARG A 43 -13.39 44.52 -19.18
N GLU A 44 -13.05 45.02 -20.37
CA GLU A 44 -13.85 44.83 -21.59
C GLU A 44 -13.80 43.38 -22.07
N THR A 45 -12.62 42.76 -22.01
CA THR A 45 -12.40 41.37 -22.46
C THR A 45 -13.01 40.34 -21.50
N ILE A 46 -12.97 40.62 -20.20
CA ILE A 46 -13.43 39.71 -19.14
C ILE A 46 -14.41 40.47 -18.26
N PRO A 47 -15.65 40.71 -18.71
CA PRO A 47 -16.63 41.45 -17.93
C PRO A 47 -16.94 40.75 -16.59
N VAL A 48 -17.27 41.54 -15.56
CA VAL A 48 -17.54 41.02 -14.20
C VAL A 48 -18.66 39.96 -14.17
N THR A 49 -19.59 40.02 -15.13
CA THR A 49 -20.69 39.06 -15.29
C THR A 49 -20.22 37.66 -15.68
N MET A 50 -19.01 37.52 -16.24
CA MET A 50 -18.39 36.22 -16.55
C MET A 50 -17.62 35.62 -15.37
N ILE A 51 -17.51 36.33 -14.24
CA ILE A 51 -16.71 35.91 -13.10
C ILE A 51 -17.60 35.25 -12.04
N ASP A 52 -17.45 33.94 -11.88
CA ASP A 52 -18.09 33.21 -10.80
C ASP A 52 -17.62 33.73 -9.44
N LYS A 53 -18.53 33.74 -8.45
CA LYS A 53 -18.28 34.27 -7.10
C LYS A 53 -17.09 33.60 -6.38
N ASP A 54 -16.82 32.35 -6.69
CA ASP A 54 -15.74 31.56 -6.08
C ASP A 54 -14.40 31.70 -6.83
N THR A 55 -14.37 32.40 -7.96
CA THR A 55 -13.14 32.59 -8.73
C THR A 55 -12.25 33.62 -8.03
N THR A 56 -10.98 33.26 -7.82
CA THR A 56 -9.99 34.14 -7.17
C THR A 56 -8.97 34.72 -8.17
N HIS A 57 -8.73 34.00 -9.26
CA HIS A 57 -7.75 34.35 -10.28
C HIS A 57 -8.26 34.04 -11.68
N ILE A 58 -7.77 34.79 -12.66
CA ILE A 58 -7.87 34.44 -14.08
C ILE A 58 -6.50 34.04 -14.62
N ILE A 59 -6.48 33.23 -15.66
CA ILE A 59 -5.26 32.99 -16.43
C ILE A 59 -5.04 34.22 -17.31
N SER A 60 -4.07 35.05 -16.95
CA SER A 60 -3.69 36.25 -17.71
C SER A 60 -2.57 35.98 -18.70
N GLY A 61 -1.92 34.83 -18.62
CA GLY A 61 -0.92 34.44 -19.59
C GLY A 61 -0.58 32.97 -19.58
N ILE A 62 -0.06 32.49 -20.71
CA ILE A 62 0.33 31.09 -20.92
C ILE A 62 1.68 31.08 -21.59
N ARG A 63 2.65 30.40 -20.97
CA ARG A 63 3.91 30.02 -21.62
C ARG A 63 3.78 28.62 -22.17
N SER A 64 4.07 28.45 -23.46
CA SER A 64 3.96 27.18 -24.15
C SER A 64 5.32 26.69 -24.63
N GLY A 65 5.48 25.38 -24.67
CA GLY A 65 6.71 24.74 -25.08
C GLY A 65 6.76 23.25 -24.79
N ILE A 66 7.97 22.76 -24.52
CA ILE A 66 8.30 21.35 -24.31
C ILE A 66 8.89 21.22 -22.91
N HIS A 67 8.34 20.31 -22.10
CA HIS A 67 8.94 19.89 -20.83
C HIS A 67 8.95 18.38 -20.78
N VAL A 68 10.12 17.82 -20.54
CA VAL A 68 10.38 16.39 -20.51
C VAL A 68 11.23 16.08 -19.29
N VAL A 69 10.83 15.04 -18.56
CA VAL A 69 11.62 14.38 -17.54
C VAL A 69 11.66 12.90 -17.90
N ALA A 70 12.85 12.40 -18.24
CA ALA A 70 13.06 11.01 -18.59
C ALA A 70 13.93 10.33 -17.53
N ILE A 71 13.55 9.09 -17.18
CA ILE A 71 14.29 8.23 -16.26
C ILE A 71 15.03 7.20 -17.08
N LEU A 72 16.34 7.18 -16.89
CA LEU A 72 17.28 6.34 -17.60
C LEU A 72 17.91 5.35 -16.61
N LYS A 73 18.02 4.09 -17.02
CA LYS A 73 18.79 3.07 -16.32
C LYS A 73 20.09 2.81 -17.07
N VAL A 74 21.18 2.81 -16.32
CA VAL A 74 22.52 2.58 -16.81
C VAL A 74 22.92 1.12 -16.58
N SER A 75 23.52 0.49 -17.60
CA SER A 75 24.00 -0.90 -17.52
C SER A 75 25.35 -1.05 -16.79
N VAL A 76 26.27 -0.09 -16.94
CA VAL A 76 27.64 -0.12 -16.40
C VAL A 76 27.89 1.08 -15.48
N ASP A 77 28.66 0.92 -14.41
CA ASP A 77 29.00 2.02 -13.50
C ASP A 77 30.05 2.95 -14.13
N ASN A 78 29.60 3.80 -15.06
CA ASN A 78 30.41 4.86 -15.68
C ASN A 78 29.70 6.22 -15.53
N GLU A 79 29.47 6.59 -14.27
CA GLU A 79 28.60 7.69 -13.85
C GLU A 79 29.00 9.04 -14.45
N ASN A 80 30.28 9.40 -14.36
CA ASN A 80 30.74 10.72 -14.76
C ASN A 80 30.60 10.96 -16.27
N GLU A 81 30.96 9.97 -17.08
CA GLU A 81 30.85 10.06 -18.54
C GLU A 81 29.39 10.15 -18.99
N ILE A 82 28.50 9.39 -18.34
CA ILE A 82 27.07 9.44 -18.65
C ILE A 82 26.45 10.76 -18.21
N ASN A 83 26.78 11.25 -17.01
CA ASN A 83 26.28 12.56 -16.56
C ASN A 83 26.72 13.66 -17.53
N HIS A 84 28.00 13.65 -17.92
CA HIS A 84 28.54 14.60 -18.89
C HIS A 84 27.87 14.46 -20.26
N LEU A 85 27.59 13.24 -20.72
CA LEU A 85 26.82 13.00 -21.94
C LEU A 85 25.42 13.60 -21.85
N LEU A 86 24.70 13.37 -20.75
CA LEU A 86 23.33 13.88 -20.57
C LEU A 86 23.31 15.41 -20.53
N GLU A 87 24.25 16.04 -19.83
CA GLU A 87 24.43 17.49 -19.81
C GLU A 87 24.71 18.03 -21.21
N LYS A 88 25.66 17.41 -21.93
CA LYS A 88 25.97 17.77 -23.31
C LYS A 88 24.73 17.67 -24.19
N LYS A 89 23.96 16.59 -24.10
CA LYS A 89 22.76 16.40 -24.92
C LYS A 89 21.63 17.37 -24.57
N CYS A 90 21.51 17.79 -23.31
CA CYS A 90 20.64 18.91 -22.94
C CYS A 90 21.06 20.21 -23.65
N GLN A 91 22.37 20.49 -23.72
CA GLN A 91 22.90 21.66 -24.42
C GLN A 91 22.68 21.54 -25.93
N ASP A 92 22.99 20.39 -26.54
CA ASP A 92 22.80 20.11 -27.97
C ASP A 92 21.32 20.33 -28.36
N LEU A 93 20.35 19.84 -27.57
CA LEU A 93 18.92 20.07 -27.83
C LEU A 93 18.51 21.55 -27.72
N THR A 94 19.28 22.36 -27.00
CA THR A 94 19.04 23.79 -26.85
C THR A 94 19.56 24.57 -28.05
N THR A 95 20.79 24.25 -28.51
CA THR A 95 21.51 25.00 -29.54
C THR A 95 21.30 24.45 -30.95
N GLU A 96 21.18 23.13 -31.11
CA GLU A 96 21.18 22.48 -32.41
C GLU A 96 19.76 22.39 -33.01
N THR A 97 19.75 22.41 -34.35
CA THR A 97 18.54 22.16 -35.13
C THR A 97 18.41 20.72 -35.57
N ASN A 98 19.46 19.90 -35.49
CA ASN A 98 19.44 18.48 -35.84
C ASN A 98 20.18 17.70 -34.77
N PHE A 99 19.51 16.71 -34.17
CA PHE A 99 20.15 15.87 -33.16
C PHE A 99 21.06 14.83 -33.84
N GLN A 100 22.34 14.88 -33.53
CA GLN A 100 23.32 13.90 -33.99
C GLN A 100 24.09 13.30 -32.81
N ILE A 101 24.53 12.06 -33.01
CA ILE A 101 25.38 11.33 -32.07
C ILE A 101 26.68 10.99 -32.80
N SER A 102 27.80 11.34 -32.18
CA SER A 102 29.11 10.97 -32.72
C SER A 102 29.33 9.45 -32.62
N THR A 103 30.26 8.91 -33.42
CA THR A 103 30.59 7.49 -33.33
C THR A 103 31.07 7.08 -31.94
N SER A 104 31.77 7.97 -31.21
CA SER A 104 32.21 7.74 -29.83
C SER A 104 31.07 7.73 -28.80
N GLU A 105 30.00 8.51 -29.04
CA GLU A 105 28.85 8.60 -28.14
C GLU A 105 27.87 7.43 -28.30
N LYS A 106 27.87 6.74 -29.45
CA LYS A 106 26.97 5.60 -29.73
C LYS A 106 27.06 4.50 -28.67
N HIS A 107 28.28 4.20 -28.22
CA HIS A 107 28.51 3.22 -27.17
C HIS A 107 27.84 3.64 -25.86
N LEU A 108 28.03 4.88 -25.41
CA LEU A 108 27.39 5.38 -24.19
C LEU A 108 25.87 5.44 -24.29
N PHE A 109 25.32 5.83 -25.44
CA PHE A 109 23.88 5.80 -25.68
C PHE A 109 23.30 4.39 -25.61
N SER A 110 24.01 3.38 -26.11
CA SER A 110 23.58 1.98 -26.03
C SER A 110 23.51 1.45 -24.59
N GLN A 111 24.23 2.10 -23.66
CA GLN A 111 24.20 1.74 -22.23
C GLN A 111 23.00 2.32 -21.49
N LEU A 112 22.28 3.27 -22.10
CA LEU A 112 21.12 3.95 -21.53
C LEU A 112 19.83 3.25 -21.93
N THR A 113 19.14 2.69 -20.94
CA THR A 113 17.79 2.15 -21.11
C THR A 113 16.77 3.17 -20.62
N LEU A 114 15.85 3.59 -21.48
CA LEU A 114 14.76 4.48 -21.10
C LEU A 114 13.68 3.70 -20.35
N THR A 115 13.41 4.06 -19.10
CA THR A 115 12.42 3.35 -18.28
C THR A 115 11.08 4.06 -18.29
N ASN A 116 11.08 5.38 -18.10
CA ASN A 116 9.87 6.19 -18.02
C ASN A 116 10.11 7.61 -18.53
N ILE A 117 9.05 8.22 -19.05
CA ILE A 117 9.06 9.59 -19.54
C ILE A 117 7.83 10.31 -18.99
N PHE A 118 8.03 11.54 -18.57
CA PHE A 118 7.00 12.47 -18.18
C PHE A 118 7.13 13.73 -19.01
N SER A 119 6.13 13.99 -19.84
CA SER A 119 6.08 15.17 -20.67
C SER A 119 4.69 15.77 -20.74
N ASN A 120 4.65 17.09 -20.89
CA ASN A 120 3.45 17.84 -21.25
C ASN A 120 3.00 17.55 -22.70
N ILE A 121 3.83 16.88 -23.50
CA ILE A 121 3.50 16.44 -24.86
C ILE A 121 3.36 14.92 -24.85
N LYS A 122 2.16 14.44 -25.16
CA LYS A 122 1.81 13.01 -25.03
C LYS A 122 2.72 12.09 -25.86
N ASP A 123 3.02 12.48 -27.10
CA ASP A 123 3.81 11.67 -28.04
C ASP A 123 5.21 11.35 -27.49
N LEU A 124 5.80 12.27 -26.72
CA LEU A 124 7.09 12.05 -26.07
C LEU A 124 7.03 11.03 -24.94
N ASN A 125 5.85 10.76 -24.36
CA ASN A 125 5.70 9.73 -23.33
C ASN A 125 5.79 8.30 -23.91
N GLU A 126 5.61 8.16 -25.22
CA GLU A 126 5.52 6.87 -25.92
C GLU A 126 6.87 6.45 -26.54
N THR A 127 7.89 7.31 -26.46
CA THR A 127 9.23 7.01 -26.98
C THR A 127 9.91 5.85 -26.25
N LYS A 128 10.59 4.98 -27.01
CA LYS A 128 11.18 3.73 -26.47
C LYS A 128 12.67 3.83 -26.15
N THR A 129 13.40 4.70 -26.85
CA THR A 129 14.84 4.87 -26.66
C THR A 129 15.18 6.32 -26.36
N PHE A 130 16.29 6.54 -25.66
CA PHE A 130 16.74 7.90 -25.34
C PHE A 130 17.13 8.68 -26.62
N PHE A 131 17.69 7.98 -27.61
CA PHE A 131 17.97 8.56 -28.92
C PHE A 131 16.71 9.10 -29.60
N ASP A 132 15.68 8.26 -29.70
CA ASP A 132 14.42 8.63 -30.34
C ASP A 132 13.76 9.79 -29.60
N LEU A 133 13.83 9.81 -28.27
CA LEU A 133 13.34 10.90 -27.44
C LEU A 133 14.00 12.23 -27.84
N CYS A 134 15.33 12.27 -27.91
CA CYS A 134 16.07 13.46 -28.33
C CYS A 134 15.71 13.89 -29.76
N GLN A 135 15.62 12.95 -30.71
CA GLN A 135 15.22 13.26 -32.08
C GLN A 135 13.80 13.83 -32.16
N GLN A 136 12.86 13.25 -31.41
CA GLN A 136 11.48 13.74 -31.37
C GLN A 136 11.39 15.13 -30.75
N ILE A 137 12.16 15.42 -29.68
CA ILE A 137 12.25 16.77 -29.11
C ILE A 137 12.69 17.78 -30.17
N VAL A 138 13.74 17.49 -30.94
CA VAL A 138 14.20 18.38 -32.03
C VAL A 138 13.14 18.56 -33.10
N ARG A 139 12.45 17.48 -33.50
CA ARG A 139 11.36 17.54 -34.48
C ARG A 139 10.22 18.45 -33.98
N ILE A 140 9.78 18.27 -32.74
CA ILE A 140 8.70 19.04 -32.12
C ILE A 140 9.10 20.51 -31.98
N LYS A 141 10.35 20.80 -31.58
CA LYS A 141 10.88 22.16 -31.48
C LYS A 141 10.76 22.94 -32.80
N LYS A 142 10.94 22.27 -33.94
CA LYS A 142 10.72 22.86 -35.28
C LYS A 142 9.24 23.08 -35.58
N LEU A 143 8.39 22.15 -35.16
CA LEU A 143 6.95 22.14 -35.42
C LEU A 143 6.19 22.77 -34.26
N LYS A 144 6.20 24.11 -34.19
CA LYS A 144 5.60 24.90 -33.09
C LYS A 144 4.14 24.55 -32.76
N THR A 145 3.40 23.94 -33.69
CA THR A 145 2.03 23.45 -33.51
C THR A 145 1.88 22.38 -32.44
N PHE A 146 2.96 21.68 -32.08
CA PHE A 146 2.96 20.61 -31.07
C PHE A 146 3.28 21.11 -29.65
N HIS A 147 3.64 22.39 -29.50
CA HIS A 147 3.92 22.95 -28.19
C HIS A 147 2.65 22.99 -27.31
N ARG A 148 2.83 22.71 -26.02
CA ARG A 148 1.74 22.67 -25.03
C ARG A 148 2.02 23.63 -23.87
N PRO A 149 0.98 24.08 -23.15
CA PRO A 149 1.15 24.92 -21.98
C PRO A 149 2.13 24.30 -20.96
N LEU A 150 3.03 25.13 -20.44
CA LEU A 150 4.03 24.80 -19.43
C LEU A 150 3.75 25.54 -18.12
N GLN A 151 3.46 26.84 -18.23
CA GLN A 151 3.26 27.71 -17.10
C GLN A 151 2.05 28.62 -17.36
N TYR A 152 1.19 28.71 -16.35
CA TYR A 152 0.10 29.67 -16.33
C TYR A 152 0.49 30.86 -15.47
N ILE A 153 0.31 32.06 -16.01
CA ILE A 153 0.44 33.31 -15.27
C ILE A 153 -0.97 33.67 -14.79
N LEU A 154 -1.12 33.73 -13.47
CA LEU A 154 -2.41 33.98 -12.83
C LEU A 154 -2.47 35.44 -12.37
N ARG A 155 -3.59 36.11 -12.62
CA ARG A 155 -3.87 37.46 -12.13
C ARG A 155 -5.08 37.44 -11.22
N SER A 156 -4.96 38.08 -10.06
CA SER A 156 -6.04 38.14 -9.09
C SER A 156 -7.23 38.94 -9.60
N ILE A 157 -8.45 38.45 -9.39
CA ILE A 157 -9.67 39.22 -9.69
C ILE A 157 -9.74 40.47 -8.83
N GLN A 158 -9.23 40.44 -7.60
CA GLN A 158 -9.16 41.61 -6.73
C GLN A 158 -8.35 42.75 -7.35
N TYR A 159 -7.30 42.44 -8.11
CA TYR A 159 -6.52 43.45 -8.82
C TYR A 159 -7.33 44.08 -9.96
N ILE A 160 -8.12 43.26 -10.68
CA ILE A 160 -8.90 43.71 -11.84
C ILE A 160 -10.15 44.47 -11.39
N TYR A 161 -10.83 43.98 -10.36
CA TYR A 161 -12.09 44.49 -9.80
C TYR A 161 -12.00 44.66 -8.27
N PRO A 162 -11.32 45.71 -7.76
CA PRO A 162 -11.16 45.91 -6.32
C PRO A 162 -12.48 46.03 -5.55
N SER A 163 -13.54 46.53 -6.19
CA SER A 163 -14.88 46.66 -5.59
C SER A 163 -15.64 45.33 -5.47
N TYR A 164 -15.27 44.31 -6.25
CA TYR A 164 -15.92 42.98 -6.25
C TYR A 164 -15.51 42.13 -5.02
N VAL A 165 -14.44 42.52 -4.32
CA VAL A 165 -13.83 41.81 -3.19
C VAL A 165 -14.78 41.59 -2.01
N LYS A 166 -15.79 42.45 -1.83
CA LYS A 166 -16.75 42.29 -0.72
C LYS A 166 -17.59 41.02 -0.85
N ASN A 167 -17.77 40.51 -2.07
CA ASN A 167 -18.65 39.37 -2.38
C ASN A 167 -17.91 38.15 -2.97
N ALA A 168 -16.62 38.29 -3.26
CA ALA A 168 -15.82 37.26 -3.94
C ALA A 168 -14.95 36.46 -2.96
N GLY A 169 -14.56 35.24 -3.39
CA GLY A 169 -13.59 34.41 -2.68
C GLY A 169 -12.27 35.14 -2.43
N LYS A 170 -11.71 34.99 -1.23
CA LYS A 170 -10.36 35.48 -0.89
C LYS A 170 -9.32 34.41 -1.22
N TYR A 171 -8.13 34.84 -1.64
CA TYR A 171 -6.98 33.96 -1.75
C TYR A 171 -5.77 34.59 -1.07
N ILE A 172 -5.40 34.02 0.07
CA ILE A 172 -4.20 34.34 0.83
C ILE A 172 -3.16 33.27 0.49
N GLN A 173 -2.02 33.69 -0.06
CA GLN A 173 -0.92 32.75 -0.30
C GLN A 173 -0.37 32.23 1.03
N LEU A 174 -0.08 30.93 1.10
CA LEU A 174 0.68 30.37 2.22
C LEU A 174 2.08 30.98 2.22
N ASP A 175 2.49 31.57 3.35
CA ASP A 175 3.87 31.97 3.54
C ASP A 175 4.83 30.76 3.49
N GLN A 176 6.11 31.04 3.26
CA GLN A 176 7.13 30.02 3.08
C GLN A 176 7.29 29.13 4.32
N GLU A 177 7.11 29.69 5.52
CA GLU A 177 7.23 28.95 6.78
C GLU A 177 6.14 27.90 6.91
N ASN A 178 4.87 28.29 6.73
CA ASN A 178 3.73 27.38 6.72
C ASN A 178 3.85 26.33 5.62
N MET A 179 4.35 26.72 4.44
CA MET A 179 4.58 25.78 3.34
C MET A 179 5.68 24.76 3.69
N MET A 180 6.75 25.19 4.34
CA MET A 180 7.84 24.33 4.79
C MET A 180 7.36 23.34 5.86
N ILE A 181 6.58 23.78 6.84
CA ILE A 181 6.00 22.93 7.89
C ILE A 181 5.13 21.83 7.25
N VAL A 182 4.25 22.17 6.31
CA VAL A 182 3.42 21.19 5.60
C VAL A 182 4.28 20.21 4.81
N LYS A 183 5.34 20.69 4.13
CA LYS A 183 6.26 19.82 3.38
C LYS A 183 6.99 18.86 4.31
N GLN A 184 7.64 19.36 5.36
CA GLN A 184 8.40 18.55 6.33
C GLN A 184 7.54 17.48 6.97
N TYR A 185 6.25 17.75 7.18
CA TYR A 185 5.32 16.77 7.73
C TYR A 185 4.83 15.74 6.70
N LEU A 186 4.36 16.18 5.53
CA LEU A 186 3.71 15.30 4.56
C LEU A 186 4.68 14.45 3.74
N PHE A 187 5.89 14.95 3.46
CA PHE A 187 6.85 14.25 2.60
C PHE A 187 7.31 12.92 3.21
N PRO A 188 7.76 12.85 4.48
CA PRO A 188 8.18 11.58 5.10
C PRO A 188 7.05 10.55 5.15
N LEU A 189 5.84 10.96 5.56
CA LEU A 189 4.67 10.09 5.62
C LEU A 189 4.30 9.53 4.24
N TRP A 190 4.28 10.40 3.22
CA TRP A 190 3.99 9.97 1.86
C TRP A 190 5.02 8.98 1.34
N PHE A 191 6.31 9.22 1.60
CA PHE A 191 7.38 8.32 1.21
C PHE A 191 7.22 6.93 1.83
N LYS A 192 7.02 6.85 3.15
CA LYS A 192 6.80 5.58 3.85
C LYS A 192 5.53 4.86 3.36
N MET A 193 4.44 5.59 3.16
CA MET A 193 3.21 5.04 2.57
C MET A 193 3.42 4.49 1.15
N LYS A 194 4.29 5.12 0.37
CA LYS A 194 4.61 4.63 -0.97
C LYS A 194 5.46 3.36 -0.91
N GLN A 195 6.49 3.32 -0.05
CA GLN A 195 7.27 2.09 0.17
C GLN A 195 6.33 0.93 0.50
N LEU A 196 5.40 1.13 1.44
CA LEU A 196 4.39 0.14 1.82
C LEU A 196 3.57 -0.39 0.63
N LYS A 197 3.15 0.50 -0.29
CA LYS A 197 2.44 0.09 -1.51
C LYS A 197 3.32 -0.72 -2.46
N MET A 198 4.60 -0.37 -2.59
CA MET A 198 5.53 -1.09 -3.46
C MET A 198 5.78 -2.52 -2.97
N PHE A 199 5.80 -2.74 -1.65
CA PHE A 199 5.95 -4.09 -1.08
C PHE A 199 4.79 -5.03 -1.42
N LEU A 200 3.58 -4.51 -1.63
CA LEU A 200 2.39 -5.33 -1.90
C LEU A 200 2.33 -5.88 -3.34
N ASN A 201 3.00 -5.25 -4.30
CA ASN A 201 2.89 -5.60 -5.73
C ASN A 201 3.91 -6.67 -6.19
N SER A 202 4.23 -7.67 -5.35
CA SER A 202 5.28 -8.66 -5.68
C SER A 202 4.75 -10.10 -5.75
N GLU A 203 5.40 -10.95 -6.56
CA GLU A 203 5.12 -12.39 -6.73
C GLU A 203 5.04 -13.18 -5.40
N ILE A 204 5.64 -12.63 -4.34
CA ILE A 204 5.56 -13.09 -2.95
C ILE A 204 4.12 -13.17 -2.43
N GLU A 205 3.19 -12.38 -2.97
CA GLU A 205 1.79 -12.38 -2.54
C GLU A 205 1.12 -13.77 -2.71
N GLU A 206 1.46 -14.52 -3.77
CA GLU A 206 0.86 -15.84 -4.01
C GLU A 206 1.31 -16.86 -2.95
N VAL A 207 2.61 -16.90 -2.66
CA VAL A 207 3.19 -17.78 -1.63
C VAL A 207 2.57 -17.49 -0.27
N LEU A 208 2.46 -16.21 0.09
CA LEU A 208 1.86 -15.78 1.36
C LEU A 208 0.37 -16.17 1.45
N LYS A 209 -0.40 -15.99 0.38
CA LYS A 209 -1.82 -16.40 0.34
C LYS A 209 -2.00 -17.91 0.50
N GLN A 210 -1.08 -18.71 -0.03
CA GLN A 210 -1.16 -20.16 0.02
C GLN A 210 -0.76 -20.73 1.39
N TYR A 211 0.32 -20.23 1.97
CA TYR A 211 0.96 -20.88 3.13
C TYR A 211 0.86 -20.10 4.44
N LEU A 212 0.66 -18.77 4.37
CA LEU A 212 0.67 -17.86 5.52
C LEU A 212 -0.56 -16.93 5.49
N LYS A 213 -1.73 -17.50 5.19
CA LYS A 213 -2.97 -16.74 4.94
C LYS A 213 -3.36 -15.85 6.11
N THR A 214 -3.26 -16.36 7.34
CA THR A 214 -3.62 -15.63 8.57
C THR A 214 -2.72 -14.41 8.75
N GLN A 215 -1.41 -14.60 8.75
CA GLN A 215 -0.42 -13.55 8.96
C GLN A 215 -0.50 -12.49 7.87
N PHE A 216 -0.66 -12.92 6.61
CA PHE A 216 -0.81 -12.01 5.49
C PHE A 216 -2.08 -11.18 5.61
N TYR A 217 -3.22 -11.79 5.97
CA TYR A 217 -4.47 -11.08 6.18
C TYR A 217 -4.38 -10.05 7.32
N GLU A 218 -3.75 -10.39 8.44
CA GLU A 218 -3.54 -9.47 9.55
C GLU A 218 -2.74 -8.23 9.13
N VAL A 219 -1.63 -8.43 8.40
CA VAL A 219 -0.82 -7.34 7.88
C VAL A 219 -1.62 -6.50 6.88
N GLN A 220 -2.40 -7.11 5.99
CA GLN A 220 -3.30 -6.38 5.09
C GLN A 220 -4.32 -5.52 5.85
N GLN A 221 -4.89 -6.02 6.94
CA GLN A 221 -5.81 -5.25 7.78
C GLN A 221 -5.13 -4.06 8.45
N GLN A 222 -3.91 -4.23 8.96
CA GLN A 222 -3.13 -3.13 9.52
C GLN A 222 -2.80 -2.06 8.48
N ILE A 223 -2.41 -2.48 7.27
CA ILE A 223 -2.14 -1.57 6.15
C ILE A 223 -3.39 -0.76 5.80
N ARG A 224 -4.57 -1.41 5.71
CA ARG A 224 -5.84 -0.70 5.45
C ARG A 224 -6.15 0.35 6.51
N LYS A 225 -5.94 0.04 7.79
CA LYS A 225 -6.11 0.98 8.90
C LYS A 225 -5.18 2.19 8.74
N VAL A 226 -3.89 1.94 8.52
CA VAL A 226 -2.86 2.96 8.29
C VAL A 226 -3.18 3.84 7.08
N GLN A 227 -3.63 3.25 5.96
CA GLN A 227 -4.08 3.99 4.77
C GLN A 227 -5.28 4.90 5.06
N GLY A 228 -6.22 4.44 5.89
CA GLY A 228 -7.36 5.23 6.35
C GLY A 228 -6.93 6.42 7.21
N GLU A 229 -6.06 6.20 8.19
CA GLU A 229 -5.48 7.26 9.04
C GLU A 229 -4.73 8.30 8.19
N TYR A 230 -3.86 7.86 7.28
CA TYR A 230 -3.14 8.73 6.36
C TYR A 230 -4.10 9.58 5.49
N SER A 231 -5.14 8.95 4.92
CA SER A 231 -6.13 9.65 4.09
C SER A 231 -6.88 10.73 4.86
N ASN A 232 -7.18 10.48 6.14
CA ASN A 232 -7.85 11.45 7.01
C ASN A 232 -6.95 12.65 7.33
N ILE A 233 -5.65 12.43 7.56
CA ILE A 233 -4.65 13.48 7.74
C ILE A 233 -4.58 14.38 6.51
N ILE A 234 -4.48 13.79 5.31
CA ILE A 234 -4.44 14.55 4.05
C ILE A 234 -5.71 15.39 3.87
N LYS A 235 -6.90 14.82 4.13
CA LYS A 235 -8.18 15.54 4.04
C LYS A 235 -8.21 16.74 4.98
N ARG A 236 -7.76 16.57 6.22
CA ARG A 236 -7.76 17.64 7.21
C ARG A 236 -6.78 18.75 6.86
N ILE A 237 -5.57 18.41 6.40
CA ILE A 237 -4.59 19.42 5.96
C ILE A 237 -5.11 20.19 4.75
N ARG A 238 -5.75 19.52 3.77
CA ARG A 238 -6.39 20.19 2.64
C ARG A 238 -7.46 21.17 3.11
N TYR A 239 -8.30 20.76 4.07
CA TYR A 239 -9.32 21.62 4.65
C TYR A 239 -8.70 22.84 5.35
N TRP A 240 -7.65 22.67 6.15
CA TRP A 240 -6.97 23.79 6.81
C TRP A 240 -6.31 24.76 5.83
N ILE A 241 -5.62 24.24 4.82
CA ILE A 241 -5.04 25.07 3.75
C ILE A 241 -6.14 25.86 3.04
N PHE A 242 -7.28 25.24 2.75
CA PHE A 242 -8.41 25.91 2.13
C PHE A 242 -8.98 27.04 3.01
N GLU A 243 -9.24 26.76 4.27
CA GLU A 243 -9.78 27.75 5.22
C GLU A 243 -8.80 28.90 5.50
N TYR A 244 -7.49 28.60 5.57
CA TYR A 244 -6.42 29.61 5.66
C TYR A 244 -6.41 30.50 4.41
N ARG A 245 -6.42 29.91 3.21
CA ARG A 245 -6.43 30.65 1.94
C ARG A 245 -7.66 31.55 1.80
N ASN A 246 -8.80 31.13 2.34
CA ASN A 246 -10.01 31.95 2.37
C ASN A 246 -9.99 33.04 3.47
N GLY A 247 -8.94 33.13 4.28
CA GLY A 247 -8.82 34.07 5.39
C GLY A 247 -9.80 33.82 6.53
N ARG A 248 -10.38 32.62 6.60
CA ARG A 248 -11.28 32.20 7.69
C ARG A 248 -10.52 31.77 8.93
N ILE A 249 -9.29 31.29 8.74
CA ILE A 249 -8.36 30.94 9.81
C ILE A 249 -7.17 31.90 9.72
N LYS A 250 -6.94 32.67 10.80
CA LYS A 250 -5.74 33.52 10.97
C LYS A 250 -4.57 32.77 11.61
N VAL A 251 -4.79 31.51 11.97
CA VAL A 251 -3.82 30.72 12.73
C VAL A 251 -2.66 30.34 11.81
N LYS A 252 -1.44 30.65 12.26
CA LYS A 252 -0.21 30.13 11.70
C LYS A 252 -0.25 28.60 11.83
N LEU A 253 -0.01 27.87 10.75
CA LEU A 253 0.10 26.40 10.84
C LEU A 253 1.35 26.12 11.68
N THR A 254 1.17 25.66 12.90
CA THR A 254 2.30 25.22 13.73
C THR A 254 2.50 23.73 13.57
N SER A 255 3.73 23.29 13.77
CA SER A 255 4.05 21.88 13.93
C SER A 255 3.11 21.25 14.95
N ASP A 256 2.86 21.90 16.09
CA ASP A 256 1.94 21.41 17.13
C ASP A 256 0.48 21.23 16.67
N MET A 257 -0.03 22.03 15.73
CA MET A 257 -1.37 21.83 15.20
C MET A 257 -1.45 20.60 14.31
N LEU A 258 -0.40 20.32 13.54
CA LEU A 258 -0.28 19.08 12.80
C LEU A 258 -0.07 17.91 13.79
N ILE A 259 0.89 18.05 14.71
CA ILE A 259 1.39 17.09 15.72
C ILE A 259 0.35 16.65 16.76
N LYS A 260 -0.58 17.52 17.18
CA LYS A 260 -1.63 17.19 18.18
C LYS A 260 -2.60 16.09 17.77
N THR A 261 -2.38 15.46 16.61
CA THR A 261 -3.01 14.21 16.19
C THR A 261 -1.98 13.10 16.09
N ASN A 262 -1.60 12.51 17.23
CA ASN A 262 -1.00 11.18 17.34
C ASN A 262 0.10 10.86 16.29
N GLU A 263 0.96 11.83 15.94
CA GLU A 263 1.89 11.71 14.80
C GLU A 263 3.01 10.71 15.04
N LEU A 264 3.53 10.65 16.26
CA LEU A 264 4.43 9.56 16.70
C LEU A 264 3.76 8.18 16.59
N SER A 265 2.43 8.09 16.47
CA SER A 265 1.76 6.80 16.26
C SER A 265 1.72 6.39 14.79
N LEU A 266 1.48 7.30 13.83
CA LEU A 266 1.24 6.87 12.44
C LEU A 266 2.52 6.46 11.74
N GLU A 267 3.58 7.25 11.89
CA GLU A 267 4.88 6.91 11.30
C GLU A 267 5.39 5.57 11.83
N ASN A 268 5.36 5.39 13.17
CA ASN A 268 5.71 4.12 13.81
C ASN A 268 4.79 2.97 13.37
N LYS A 269 3.48 3.21 13.19
CA LYS A 269 2.56 2.18 12.65
C LYS A 269 2.93 1.79 11.22
N ILE A 270 3.34 2.75 10.38
CA ILE A 270 3.80 2.46 9.02
C ILE A 270 5.08 1.62 9.08
N ASP A 271 6.05 2.00 9.91
CA ASP A 271 7.31 1.27 10.07
C ASP A 271 7.08 -0.16 10.56
N ILE A 272 6.18 -0.35 11.54
CA ILE A 272 5.76 -1.68 12.00
C ILE A 272 5.17 -2.50 10.84
N CYS A 273 4.34 -1.89 9.98
CA CYS A 273 3.79 -2.59 8.82
C CYS A 273 4.88 -2.97 7.81
N ILE A 274 5.85 -2.08 7.57
CA ILE A 274 6.98 -2.31 6.66
C ILE A 274 7.83 -3.48 7.18
N GLU A 275 8.20 -3.47 8.46
CA GLU A 275 9.00 -4.56 9.05
C GLU A 275 8.25 -5.89 9.03
N ARG A 276 6.96 -5.91 9.38
CA ARG A 276 6.14 -7.13 9.28
C ARG A 276 6.07 -7.69 7.85
N LEU A 277 5.90 -6.82 6.86
CA LEU A 277 5.94 -7.24 5.45
C LEU A 277 7.31 -7.77 5.05
N ARG A 278 8.39 -7.17 5.55
CA ARG A 278 9.76 -7.63 5.29
C ARG A 278 9.97 -9.03 5.85
N THR A 279 9.60 -9.28 7.11
CA THR A 279 9.68 -10.61 7.73
C THR A 279 8.88 -11.65 6.96
N LEU A 280 7.63 -11.33 6.57
CA LEU A 280 6.82 -12.22 5.74
C LEU A 280 7.46 -12.50 4.38
N ARG A 281 8.09 -11.49 3.76
CA ARG A 281 8.77 -11.66 2.49
C ARG A 281 9.99 -12.57 2.58
N GLU A 282 10.78 -12.44 3.64
CA GLU A 282 11.90 -13.34 3.92
C GLU A 282 11.40 -14.77 4.13
N LYS A 283 10.28 -14.94 4.85
CA LYS A 283 9.63 -16.23 5.02
C LYS A 283 9.11 -16.82 3.70
N ALA A 284 8.49 -16.02 2.84
CA ALA A 284 8.02 -16.47 1.53
C ALA A 284 9.17 -16.93 0.61
N LYS A 285 10.31 -16.21 0.64
CA LYS A 285 11.53 -16.66 -0.07
C LYS A 285 11.99 -18.02 0.44
N PHE A 286 12.05 -18.18 1.75
CA PHE A 286 12.41 -19.46 2.36
C PHE A 286 11.48 -20.61 1.94
N ILE A 287 10.16 -20.38 1.91
CA ILE A 287 9.18 -21.37 1.43
C ILE A 287 9.44 -21.75 -0.04
N ASN A 288 9.77 -20.77 -0.89
CA ASN A 288 10.12 -21.03 -2.27
C ASN A 288 11.42 -21.83 -2.40
N ASP A 289 12.44 -21.52 -1.61
CA ASP A 289 13.71 -22.26 -1.60
C ASP A 289 13.49 -23.73 -1.19
N LEU A 290 12.64 -23.99 -0.21
CA LEU A 290 12.22 -25.34 0.17
C LEU A 290 11.53 -26.06 -1.00
N ASN A 291 10.55 -25.41 -1.63
CA ASN A 291 9.81 -25.98 -2.74
C ASN A 291 10.72 -26.30 -3.95
N GLN A 292 11.72 -25.45 -4.24
CA GLN A 292 12.73 -25.70 -5.29
C GLN A 292 13.59 -26.94 -4.97
N GLN A 293 13.85 -27.19 -3.69
CA GLN A 293 14.53 -28.40 -3.21
C GLN A 293 13.58 -29.61 -3.09
N ASN A 294 12.34 -29.48 -3.57
CA ASN A 294 11.28 -30.48 -3.43
C ASN A 294 11.01 -30.88 -1.96
N ILE A 295 11.14 -29.93 -1.04
CA ILE A 295 10.76 -30.05 0.37
C ILE A 295 9.42 -29.34 0.54
N LYS A 296 8.41 -30.06 1.04
CA LYS A 296 7.07 -29.50 1.25
C LYS A 296 7.07 -28.63 2.50
N TYR A 297 6.62 -27.38 2.38
CA TYR A 297 6.35 -26.54 3.54
C TYR A 297 4.93 -26.77 4.10
N PHE A 298 4.81 -26.77 5.43
CA PHE A 298 3.54 -26.89 6.15
C PHE A 298 3.53 -25.99 7.39
N ASN A 299 2.62 -25.01 7.41
CA ASN A 299 2.38 -24.19 8.60
C ASN A 299 1.39 -24.91 9.52
N ILE A 300 1.80 -25.13 10.77
CA ILE A 300 1.03 -25.92 11.72
C ILE A 300 -0.07 -25.13 12.43
N GLU A 301 -0.08 -23.79 12.31
CA GLU A 301 -1.09 -22.91 12.93
C GLU A 301 -2.54 -23.34 12.67
N HIS A 302 -2.80 -23.99 11.53
CA HIS A 302 -4.14 -24.44 11.14
C HIS A 302 -4.60 -25.74 11.84
N ILE A 303 -3.75 -26.34 12.66
CA ILE A 303 -4.09 -27.52 13.46
C ILE A 303 -4.40 -27.06 14.89
N VAL A 304 -5.51 -27.55 15.44
CA VAL A 304 -5.82 -27.36 16.86
C VAL A 304 -4.84 -28.21 17.66
N ILE A 305 -3.88 -27.55 18.31
CA ILE A 305 -2.89 -28.15 19.21
C ILE A 305 -3.21 -27.69 20.62
N GLU A 306 -3.50 -28.64 21.50
CA GLU A 306 -3.68 -28.40 22.93
C GLU A 306 -2.31 -28.28 23.62
N GLU A 307 -2.25 -27.52 24.71
CA GLU A 307 -1.01 -27.26 25.46
C GLU A 307 -0.35 -28.55 26.00
N ASN A 308 -1.16 -29.61 26.19
CA ASN A 308 -0.72 -30.92 26.66
C ASN A 308 -0.46 -31.94 25.54
N ASP A 309 -0.62 -31.57 24.27
CA ASP A 309 -0.34 -32.47 23.16
C ASP A 309 1.16 -32.76 23.07
N ASP A 310 1.53 -34.02 22.96
CA ASP A 310 2.92 -34.39 22.69
C ASP A 310 3.21 -34.32 21.18
N ILE A 311 4.50 -34.19 20.83
CA ILE A 311 4.91 -34.04 19.43
C ILE A 311 4.54 -35.27 18.59
N LYS A 312 4.44 -36.46 19.19
CA LYS A 312 4.04 -37.68 18.47
C LYS A 312 2.58 -37.60 18.04
N LYS A 313 1.69 -37.15 18.91
CA LYS A 313 0.27 -36.94 18.64
C LYS A 313 0.08 -35.86 17.57
N ILE A 314 0.85 -34.77 17.65
CA ILE A 314 0.88 -33.72 16.64
C ILE A 314 1.31 -34.27 15.26
N LEU A 315 2.38 -35.08 15.21
CA LEU A 315 2.86 -35.70 13.96
C LEU A 315 1.86 -36.69 13.36
N GLN A 316 1.11 -37.42 14.19
CA GLN A 316 0.05 -38.32 13.73
C GLN A 316 -1.11 -37.56 13.06
N ILE A 317 -1.36 -36.31 13.45
CA ILE A 317 -2.37 -35.45 12.80
C ILE A 317 -1.86 -34.92 11.46
N ILE A 318 -0.56 -34.59 11.38
CA ILE A 318 0.06 -33.99 10.18
C ILE A 318 0.31 -35.04 9.08
N ILE A 319 0.80 -36.22 9.46
CA ILE A 319 1.34 -37.21 8.52
C ILE A 319 0.28 -38.25 8.24
N LYS A 320 -0.08 -38.39 6.95
CA LYS A 320 -1.01 -39.45 6.53
C LYS A 320 -0.30 -40.80 6.62
N PRO A 321 -0.90 -41.84 7.25
CA PRO A 321 -0.25 -43.13 7.49
C PRO A 321 0.15 -43.89 6.22
N SER A 322 -0.28 -43.45 5.03
CA SER A 322 -0.02 -44.09 3.74
C SER A 322 1.21 -43.57 2.99
N LYS A 323 2.03 -42.68 3.58
CA LYS A 323 3.22 -42.12 2.91
C LYS A 323 4.45 -42.20 3.79
N GLU A 324 5.56 -42.67 3.23
CA GLU A 324 6.89 -42.46 3.81
C GLU A 324 7.21 -40.97 3.79
N GLU A 325 7.36 -40.37 4.98
CA GLU A 325 7.57 -38.93 5.12
C GLU A 325 8.61 -38.68 6.22
N PHE A 326 9.65 -37.92 5.88
CA PHE A 326 10.55 -37.33 6.86
C PHE A 326 10.04 -35.96 7.22
N VAL A 327 9.79 -35.75 8.50
CA VAL A 327 9.22 -34.51 9.00
C VAL A 327 10.22 -33.78 9.89
N PHE A 328 10.43 -32.53 9.54
CA PHE A 328 11.28 -31.61 10.27
C PHE A 328 10.43 -30.57 10.97
N CYS A 329 10.42 -30.59 12.30
CA CYS A 329 9.71 -29.62 13.12
C CYS A 329 10.69 -28.57 13.61
N SER A 330 10.44 -27.30 13.27
CA SER A 330 11.28 -26.20 13.72
C SER A 330 10.51 -24.89 13.82
N THR A 331 11.06 -23.97 14.61
CA THR A 331 10.78 -22.54 14.55
C THR A 331 11.81 -21.89 13.63
N ASP A 332 11.52 -20.73 13.05
CA ASP A 332 12.50 -20.02 12.21
C ASP A 332 13.84 -19.73 12.93
N GLN A 333 13.84 -19.79 14.27
CA GLN A 333 15.03 -19.59 15.12
C GLN A 333 16.23 -20.44 14.71
N LEU A 334 16.07 -21.71 14.30
CA LEU A 334 17.24 -22.49 13.90
C LEU A 334 17.93 -21.88 12.67
N ARG A 335 17.15 -21.38 11.71
CA ARG A 335 17.68 -20.74 10.51
C ARG A 335 18.29 -19.38 10.83
N GLU A 336 17.69 -18.65 11.76
CA GLU A 336 18.11 -17.31 12.17
C GLU A 336 19.38 -17.35 13.03
N ASP A 337 19.45 -18.26 14.00
CA ASP A 337 20.53 -18.37 14.98
C ASP A 337 21.75 -19.16 14.46
N ASP A 338 21.53 -20.20 13.63
CA ASP A 338 22.61 -21.05 13.09
C ASP A 338 22.35 -21.49 11.62
N PRO A 339 22.54 -20.57 10.65
CA PRO A 339 22.34 -20.86 9.22
C PRO A 339 23.22 -22.01 8.71
N SER A 340 24.42 -22.18 9.27
CA SER A 340 25.37 -23.23 8.88
C SER A 340 24.82 -24.61 9.20
N LYS A 341 24.26 -24.77 10.41
CA LYS A 341 23.65 -26.02 10.85
C LYS A 341 22.36 -26.33 10.10
N TRP A 342 21.55 -25.32 9.77
CA TRP A 342 20.42 -25.48 8.85
C TRP A 342 20.86 -26.04 7.49
N ASN A 343 21.88 -25.43 6.88
CA ASN A 343 22.41 -25.90 5.60
C ASN A 343 22.99 -27.32 5.69
N GLU A 344 23.65 -27.67 6.80
CA GLU A 344 24.12 -29.03 7.05
C GLU A 344 22.96 -30.03 7.06
N TYR A 345 21.86 -29.72 7.74
CA TYR A 345 20.66 -30.57 7.77
C TYR A 345 20.01 -30.71 6.39
N CYS A 346 19.80 -29.60 5.67
CA CYS A 346 19.28 -29.63 4.30
C CYS A 346 20.15 -30.50 3.39
N ASN A 347 21.47 -30.31 3.41
CA ASN A 347 22.39 -31.09 2.59
C ASN A 347 22.36 -32.58 2.93
N LYS A 348 22.28 -32.93 4.23
CA LYS A 348 22.12 -34.33 4.65
C LYS A 348 20.81 -34.93 4.14
N TRP A 349 19.71 -34.17 4.17
CA TRP A 349 18.42 -34.68 3.70
C TRP A 349 18.36 -34.84 2.18
N ILE A 350 18.91 -33.89 1.43
CA ILE A 350 19.02 -33.97 -0.02
C ILE A 350 19.85 -35.21 -0.40
N LYS A 351 21.03 -35.40 0.23
CA LYS A 351 21.86 -36.59 0.00
C LYS A 351 21.16 -37.89 0.37
N ASN A 352 20.43 -37.94 1.49
CA ASN A 352 19.68 -39.13 1.89
C ASN A 352 18.56 -39.47 0.89
N ARG A 353 17.98 -38.46 0.23
CA ARG A 353 16.97 -38.64 -0.82
C ARG A 353 17.57 -39.14 -2.14
N GLU A 354 18.79 -38.73 -2.48
CA GLU A 354 19.52 -39.29 -3.63
C GLU A 354 19.76 -40.80 -3.45
N ILE A 355 19.95 -41.25 -2.22
CA ILE A 355 20.16 -42.67 -1.87
C ILE A 355 18.84 -43.45 -1.80
N ASN A 356 17.73 -42.79 -1.43
CA ASN A 356 16.41 -43.41 -1.27
C ASN A 356 15.32 -42.45 -1.76
N LEU A 357 14.78 -42.68 -2.96
CA LEU A 357 13.83 -41.76 -3.62
C LEU A 357 12.41 -41.75 -3.00
N SER A 358 12.12 -42.67 -2.09
CA SER A 358 10.78 -42.98 -1.57
C SER A 358 10.19 -41.93 -0.62
N PRO A 359 10.93 -41.37 0.37
CA PRO A 359 10.31 -40.54 1.38
C PRO A 359 10.19 -39.08 0.94
N ARG A 360 8.99 -38.52 1.14
CA ARG A 360 8.78 -37.07 0.98
C ARG A 360 9.40 -36.33 2.15
N LEU A 361 10.04 -35.18 1.87
CA LEU A 361 10.58 -34.31 2.91
C LEU A 361 9.55 -33.21 3.19
N THR A 362 9.19 -33.02 4.46
CA THR A 362 8.25 -31.97 4.89
C THR A 362 8.83 -31.15 6.03
N TYR A 363 8.87 -29.82 5.83
CA TYR A 363 9.17 -28.83 6.85
C TYR A 363 7.87 -28.40 7.53
N VAL A 364 7.77 -28.61 8.83
CA VAL A 364 6.64 -28.21 9.67
C VAL A 364 7.07 -27.02 10.52
N ASP A 365 6.36 -25.93 10.32
CA ASP A 365 6.67 -24.63 10.90
C ASP A 365 5.84 -24.36 12.15
N PHE A 366 6.53 -24.09 13.26
CA PHE A 366 5.93 -23.75 14.55
C PHE A 366 6.02 -22.26 14.89
N SER A 367 6.59 -21.42 14.02
CA SER A 367 6.84 -19.99 14.30
C SER A 367 5.60 -19.18 14.69
N TYR A 368 4.41 -19.61 14.29
CA TYR A 368 3.15 -18.87 14.50
C TYR A 368 2.20 -19.51 15.52
N VAL A 369 2.63 -20.58 16.20
CA VAL A 369 1.79 -21.26 17.21
C VAL A 369 1.97 -20.59 18.56
N THR A 370 0.86 -20.20 19.18
CA THR A 370 0.85 -19.58 20.52
C THR A 370 0.53 -20.56 21.65
N SER A 371 -0.16 -21.67 21.35
CA SER A 371 -0.57 -22.66 22.34
C SER A 371 0.47 -23.75 22.64
N PHE A 372 1.53 -23.83 21.85
CA PHE A 372 2.53 -24.90 21.94
C PHE A 372 3.94 -24.35 21.69
N HIS A 373 4.86 -24.58 22.64
CA HIS A 373 6.25 -24.16 22.52
C HIS A 373 7.17 -25.32 22.13
N LEU A 374 7.70 -25.27 20.91
CA LEU A 374 8.73 -26.20 20.46
C LEU A 374 10.08 -25.82 21.08
N LEU A 375 10.48 -26.50 22.15
CA LEU A 375 11.71 -26.21 22.91
C LEU A 375 13.01 -26.37 22.11
N GLN A 376 13.02 -27.24 21.10
CA GLN A 376 14.16 -27.49 20.23
C GLN A 376 13.69 -28.04 18.89
N THR A 377 14.51 -27.86 17.85
CA THR A 377 14.30 -28.51 16.55
C THR A 377 14.29 -30.03 16.70
N GLN A 378 13.35 -30.69 16.02
CA GLN A 378 13.20 -32.15 16.06
C GLN A 378 13.00 -32.74 14.66
N ILE A 379 13.59 -33.93 14.46
CA ILE A 379 13.56 -34.67 13.18
C ILE A 379 12.88 -36.01 13.41
N PHE A 380 11.89 -36.32 12.58
CA PHE A 380 11.13 -37.56 12.67
C PHE A 380 11.17 -38.31 11.35
N SER A 381 11.32 -39.64 11.45
CA SER A 381 11.17 -40.58 10.34
C SER A 381 9.91 -41.38 10.60
N LEU A 382 8.86 -41.19 9.79
CA LEU A 382 7.70 -42.07 9.84
C LEU A 382 7.75 -43.04 8.67
N TYR A 383 8.07 -44.29 8.98
CA TYR A 383 7.83 -45.41 8.08
C TYR A 383 6.41 -45.92 8.33
N PRO A 384 5.60 -46.17 7.28
CA PRO A 384 4.33 -46.87 7.46
C PRO A 384 4.63 -48.20 8.14
N ALA A 385 3.86 -48.52 9.18
CA ALA A 385 4.08 -49.66 10.05
C ALA A 385 4.09 -50.97 9.25
N ALA A 386 5.28 -51.39 8.84
CA ALA A 386 5.60 -52.73 8.38
C ALA A 386 7.05 -53.02 8.82
N ASP A 387 7.16 -53.81 9.89
CA ASP A 387 8.34 -54.52 10.39
C ASP A 387 9.72 -54.14 9.82
N VAL A 388 10.25 -52.98 10.21
CA VAL A 388 11.70 -52.76 10.20
C VAL A 388 12.12 -52.02 11.47
N LYS A 389 12.71 -52.77 12.42
CA LYS A 389 13.51 -52.21 13.52
C LYS A 389 14.75 -51.51 12.93
N ARG A 390 14.61 -50.25 12.50
CA ARG A 390 15.73 -49.33 12.28
C ARG A 390 15.47 -48.02 13.01
N THR A 391 15.84 -47.99 14.29
CA THR A 391 16.14 -46.75 14.98
C THR A 391 17.38 -46.13 14.32
N PHE A 392 17.20 -45.10 13.51
CA PHE A 392 18.29 -44.19 13.17
C PHE A 392 18.56 -43.31 14.38
N ALA A 393 19.59 -43.66 15.16
CA ALA A 393 20.10 -42.79 16.21
C ALA A 393 20.77 -41.58 15.54
N PHE A 394 20.15 -40.41 15.63
CA PHE A 394 20.86 -39.16 15.41
C PHE A 394 21.81 -38.94 16.60
N PRO A 395 23.05 -38.44 16.38
CA PRO A 395 23.93 -38.12 17.47
C PRO A 395 23.28 -37.05 18.36
N ASN A 396 23.28 -37.30 19.67
CA ASN A 396 22.75 -36.39 20.68
C ASN A 396 23.26 -34.96 20.45
N LEU A 397 22.34 -34.00 20.41
CA LEU A 397 22.65 -32.57 20.41
C LEU A 397 23.52 -32.26 21.65
N PRO A 398 24.64 -31.53 21.52
CA PRO A 398 25.28 -30.93 22.68
C PRO A 398 24.33 -29.89 23.28
N ILE A 399 23.89 -30.14 24.51
CA ILE A 399 23.08 -29.21 25.31
C ILE A 399 23.90 -27.93 25.50
N SER A 400 23.38 -26.78 25.07
CA SER A 400 24.09 -25.51 25.28
C SER A 400 24.29 -25.25 26.78
N PRO A 401 25.37 -24.57 27.19
CA PRO A 401 25.60 -24.21 28.59
C PRO A 401 24.43 -23.42 29.20
N ALA A 402 23.73 -22.60 28.41
CA ALA A 402 22.56 -21.83 28.84
C ALA A 402 21.38 -22.73 29.22
N THR A 403 21.18 -23.83 28.50
CA THR A 403 20.12 -24.81 28.75
C THR A 403 20.38 -25.62 30.02
N ARG A 404 21.66 -25.90 30.35
CA ARG A 404 22.05 -26.51 31.64
C ARG A 404 21.74 -25.58 32.81
N SER A 405 21.99 -24.27 32.67
CA SER A 405 21.71 -23.28 33.71
C SER A 405 20.22 -23.13 33.98
N ILE A 406 19.37 -23.16 32.93
CA ILE A 406 17.90 -23.09 33.08
C ILE A 406 17.33 -24.36 33.75
N GLN A 407 17.83 -25.55 33.38
CA GLN A 407 17.40 -26.81 34.01
C GLN A 407 17.82 -26.92 35.48
N LEU A 408 18.98 -26.36 35.85
CA LEU A 408 19.43 -26.24 37.23
C LEU A 408 18.55 -25.27 38.04
N LEU A 409 18.17 -24.14 37.45
CA LEU A 409 17.29 -23.15 38.08
C LEU A 409 15.88 -23.74 38.33
N ASP A 410 15.34 -24.47 37.36
CA ASP A 410 14.00 -25.06 37.44
C ASP A 410 13.95 -26.21 38.46
N LYS A 411 15.05 -26.97 38.59
CA LYS A 411 15.22 -28.00 39.63
C LYS A 411 15.34 -27.39 41.03
N GLN A 412 16.04 -26.26 41.18
CA GLN A 412 16.12 -25.53 42.44
C GLN A 412 14.77 -24.90 42.82
N LEU A 413 14.02 -24.35 41.86
CA LEU A 413 12.68 -23.79 42.11
C LEU A 413 11.66 -24.86 42.52
N LYS A 414 11.71 -26.05 41.93
CA LYS A 414 10.85 -27.19 42.34
C LYS A 414 11.18 -27.68 43.75
N GLN A 415 12.47 -27.79 44.10
CA GLN A 415 12.90 -28.14 45.46
C GLN A 415 12.53 -27.07 46.51
N THR A 416 12.44 -25.81 46.10
CA THR A 416 12.03 -24.70 46.98
C THR A 416 10.51 -24.69 47.18
N ARG A 417 9.72 -25.05 46.16
CA ARG A 417 8.25 -25.18 46.25
C ARG A 417 7.80 -26.35 47.11
N GLU A 418 8.55 -27.45 47.15
CA GLU A 418 8.24 -28.61 48.01
C GLU A 418 8.56 -28.37 49.49
N ARG A 419 9.29 -27.30 49.84
CA ARG A 419 9.70 -26.98 51.23
C ARG A 419 8.86 -25.92 51.93
N VAL A 420 7.84 -25.35 51.27
CA VAL A 420 6.97 -24.34 51.90
C VAL A 420 5.59 -24.94 52.18
N THR A 421 5.44 -25.54 53.36
CA THR A 421 4.13 -25.74 54.00
C THR A 421 3.75 -24.45 54.72
N LEU A 422 2.66 -23.79 54.28
CA LEU A 422 2.02 -22.68 54.99
C LEU A 422 0.56 -23.04 55.34
N PRO A 423 0.04 -22.52 56.47
CA PRO A 423 -1.06 -23.12 57.22
C PRO A 423 -2.46 -22.71 56.72
N LYS A 424 -3.44 -23.57 57.09
CA LYS A 424 -4.88 -23.35 56.94
C LYS A 424 -5.37 -22.16 57.77
N LEU A 425 -6.13 -21.27 57.12
CA LEU A 425 -7.20 -20.40 57.64
C LEU A 425 -7.96 -19.84 56.42
N VAL A 426 -9.25 -19.49 56.39
CA VAL A 426 -10.49 -19.81 57.12
C VAL A 426 -11.62 -19.48 56.12
N HIS A 427 -12.75 -20.20 56.16
CA HIS A 427 -13.97 -19.89 55.39
C HIS A 427 -14.56 -18.51 55.73
N PHE A 428 -15.04 -17.79 54.72
CA PHE A 428 -16.34 -17.07 54.78
C PHE A 428 -17.00 -17.03 53.39
N SER A 429 -18.32 -16.83 53.41
CA SER A 429 -19.31 -17.46 52.54
C SER A 429 -20.20 -16.45 51.78
N LYS A 430 -20.80 -16.91 50.67
CA LYS A 430 -22.08 -16.46 50.03
C LYS A 430 -22.07 -15.04 49.45
N THR A 431 -22.48 -14.79 48.20
CA THR A 431 -23.83 -15.02 47.63
C THR A 431 -23.84 -15.10 46.08
N ASN A 432 -24.87 -15.75 45.55
CA ASN A 432 -25.34 -15.87 44.15
C ASN A 432 -26.81 -15.34 44.14
N PRO A 433 -27.63 -15.28 43.05
CA PRO A 433 -27.41 -15.13 41.59
C PRO A 433 -28.50 -14.25 40.86
N LYS A 434 -28.55 -14.33 39.51
CA LYS A 434 -29.64 -14.11 38.49
C LYS A 434 -29.36 -12.95 37.50
N SER A 435 -29.28 -13.12 36.17
CA SER A 435 -30.08 -13.80 35.11
C SER A 435 -31.29 -13.00 34.60
N SER A 436 -31.21 -12.40 33.41
CA SER A 436 -32.27 -12.34 32.38
C SER A 436 -31.87 -11.48 31.16
N GLU A 437 -32.43 -11.85 30.01
CA GLU A 437 -32.56 -11.09 28.74
C GLU A 437 -31.54 -11.39 27.61
N LEU A 438 -31.74 -12.58 27.04
CA LEU A 438 -31.46 -12.95 25.66
C LEU A 438 -32.79 -13.52 25.12
N GLU A 439 -33.49 -12.80 24.25
CA GLU A 439 -34.50 -13.31 23.31
C GLU A 439 -35.09 -12.13 22.52
N ALA A 440 -34.82 -12.05 21.20
CA ALA A 440 -35.79 -11.72 20.16
C ALA A 440 -35.15 -11.71 18.76
N ILE A 441 -35.76 -12.54 17.88
CA ILE A 441 -35.85 -12.45 16.41
C ILE A 441 -34.76 -13.12 15.57
N VAL A 442 -34.90 -14.44 15.47
CA VAL A 442 -34.70 -15.26 14.25
C VAL A 442 -36.04 -15.33 13.53
N HIS A 443 -36.08 -14.96 12.24
CA HIS A 443 -36.90 -15.50 11.14
C HIS A 443 -37.07 -14.43 10.04
N ILE A 444 -36.49 -14.71 8.86
CA ILE A 444 -37.12 -14.67 7.53
C ILE A 444 -36.03 -15.14 6.55
N ASP A 445 -35.98 -16.45 6.37
CA ASP A 445 -35.48 -17.12 5.17
C ASP A 445 -36.60 -18.09 4.81
N ASN A 446 -37.35 -17.78 3.75
CA ASN A 446 -38.21 -18.71 2.98
C ASN A 446 -38.98 -17.93 1.91
N ALA A 447 -38.35 -17.72 0.75
CA ALA A 447 -39.05 -17.45 -0.52
C ALA A 447 -38.12 -17.68 -1.72
N GLN A 448 -37.61 -18.90 -1.87
CA GLN A 448 -37.11 -19.38 -3.16
C GLN A 448 -37.63 -20.80 -3.39
N SER A 449 -38.82 -20.89 -3.97
CA SER A 449 -39.26 -22.01 -4.82
C SER A 449 -40.73 -21.82 -5.19
N THR A 450 -40.99 -21.34 -6.41
CA THR A 450 -41.94 -21.95 -7.35
C THR A 450 -41.95 -21.17 -8.65
N SER A 451 -41.79 -21.93 -9.73
CA SER A 451 -41.75 -21.51 -11.12
C SER A 451 -43.15 -21.42 -11.74
N GLN A 452 -43.25 -20.63 -12.81
CA GLN A 452 -44.29 -20.61 -13.86
C GLN A 452 -45.59 -19.83 -13.58
N SER A 453 -45.65 -18.60 -14.10
CA SER A 453 -46.55 -18.27 -15.22
C SER A 453 -46.20 -16.89 -15.77
N SER A 454 -46.01 -16.84 -17.08
CA SER A 454 -45.70 -15.67 -17.89
C SER A 454 -46.98 -14.91 -18.20
N GLU A 455 -47.10 -13.68 -17.70
CA GLU A 455 -47.95 -12.65 -18.30
C GLU A 455 -47.14 -11.36 -18.45
N ASN A 456 -47.27 -10.74 -19.63
CA ASN A 456 -46.50 -9.59 -20.09
C ASN A 456 -46.69 -8.37 -19.18
N LEU A 457 -45.82 -8.22 -18.19
CA LEU A 457 -45.63 -6.95 -17.50
C LEU A 457 -44.92 -5.99 -18.45
N THR A 458 -45.67 -5.04 -19.01
CA THR A 458 -45.09 -3.93 -19.76
C THR A 458 -44.12 -3.16 -18.86
N SER A 459 -43.07 -2.58 -19.45
CA SER A 459 -42.03 -1.82 -18.74
C SER A 459 -42.62 -0.74 -17.82
N GLU A 460 -43.78 -0.19 -18.17
CA GLU A 460 -44.52 0.79 -17.38
C GLU A 460 -45.11 0.21 -16.08
N ASN A 461 -45.56 -1.05 -16.09
CA ASN A 461 -46.12 -1.72 -14.91
C ASN A 461 -45.01 -2.16 -13.94
N VAL A 462 -43.85 -2.59 -14.45
CA VAL A 462 -42.65 -2.85 -13.64
C VAL A 462 -42.14 -1.56 -12.99
N PHE A 463 -42.23 -0.43 -13.69
CA PHE A 463 -41.85 0.87 -13.15
C PHE A 463 -42.77 1.33 -12.02
N LYS A 464 -44.10 1.21 -12.20
CA LYS A 464 -45.10 1.57 -11.17
C LYS A 464 -45.01 0.68 -9.92
N LEU A 465 -44.77 -0.63 -10.08
CA LEU A 465 -44.54 -1.55 -8.96
C LEU A 465 -43.24 -1.23 -8.19
N ASN A 466 -42.15 -0.90 -8.90
CA ASN A 466 -40.92 -0.46 -8.26
C ASN A 466 -41.07 0.89 -7.56
N GLU A 467 -41.85 1.82 -8.11
CA GLU A 467 -42.11 3.11 -7.48
C GLU A 467 -42.95 2.94 -6.20
N GLN A 468 -43.93 2.04 -6.21
CA GLN A 468 -44.78 1.74 -5.06
C GLN A 468 -44.01 0.98 -3.95
N TYR A 469 -43.13 0.04 -4.32
CA TYR A 469 -42.25 -0.66 -3.38
C TYR A 469 -41.29 0.33 -2.69
N ASN A 470 -40.63 1.20 -3.48
CA ASN A 470 -39.76 2.25 -2.95
C ASN A 470 -40.50 3.23 -2.03
N LYS A 471 -41.72 3.65 -2.38
CA LYS A 471 -42.53 4.53 -1.51
C LYS A 471 -42.91 3.87 -0.17
N THR A 472 -43.12 2.56 -0.16
CA THR A 472 -43.51 1.82 1.05
C THR A 472 -42.29 1.57 1.96
N GLU A 473 -41.16 1.23 1.36
CA GLU A 473 -39.88 1.05 2.05
C GLU A 473 -39.38 2.37 2.65
N ILE A 474 -39.47 3.48 1.91
CA ILE A 474 -39.13 4.83 2.40
C ILE A 474 -39.97 5.22 3.61
N LYS A 475 -41.30 4.97 3.59
CA LYS A 475 -42.17 5.25 4.76
C LYS A 475 -41.82 4.41 5.99
N HIS A 476 -41.40 3.16 5.79
CA HIS A 476 -40.96 2.29 6.89
C HIS A 476 -39.64 2.78 7.51
N TYR A 477 -38.70 3.22 6.66
CA TYR A 477 -37.44 3.81 7.11
C TYR A 477 -37.59 5.20 7.75
N GLU A 478 -38.54 6.02 7.31
CA GLU A 478 -38.87 7.31 7.96
C GLU A 478 -39.44 7.13 9.37
N LEU A 479 -40.26 6.08 9.59
CA LEU A 479 -40.80 5.77 10.91
C LEU A 479 -39.69 5.34 11.89
N ILE A 480 -38.72 4.54 11.41
CA ILE A 480 -37.58 4.05 12.21
C ILE A 480 -36.54 5.17 12.45
N SER A 481 -36.29 6.04 11.46
CA SER A 481 -35.27 7.09 11.57
C SER A 481 -35.72 8.29 12.41
N SER A 482 -37.03 8.52 12.55
CA SER A 482 -37.59 9.59 13.41
C SER A 482 -37.20 9.45 14.88
N LYS A 483 -36.83 8.24 15.32
CA LYS A 483 -36.43 7.92 16.70
C LYS A 483 -34.92 7.81 16.91
N ASN A 484 -34.08 7.90 15.87
CA ASN A 484 -32.63 7.78 15.99
C ASN A 484 -31.86 8.79 15.12
N PRO A 485 -31.14 9.77 15.72
CA PRO A 485 -30.48 10.85 14.99
C PRO A 485 -29.32 10.40 14.09
N ILE A 486 -28.73 9.23 14.33
CA ILE A 486 -27.68 8.66 13.47
C ILE A 486 -28.29 8.11 12.18
N LEU A 487 -29.43 7.40 12.28
CA LEU A 487 -30.19 6.91 11.12
C LEU A 487 -30.71 8.06 10.26
N LYS A 488 -31.14 9.17 10.87
CA LYS A 488 -31.56 10.39 10.14
C LYS A 488 -30.44 11.00 9.29
N LYS A 489 -29.18 10.93 9.76
CA LYS A 489 -27.99 11.38 9.00
C LYS A 489 -27.64 10.42 7.84
N LEU A 490 -27.81 9.12 8.04
CA LEU A 490 -27.57 8.11 6.99
C LEU A 490 -28.66 8.18 5.90
N GLN A 491 -29.91 8.41 6.28
CA GLN A 491 -31.03 8.55 5.34
C GLN A 491 -30.85 9.76 4.41
N LYS A 492 -30.38 10.91 4.94
CA LYS A 492 -30.01 12.07 4.09
C LYS A 492 -28.93 11.72 3.05
N LYS A 493 -27.94 10.89 3.41
CA LYS A 493 -26.91 10.45 2.45
C LYS A 493 -27.45 9.45 1.44
N PHE A 494 -28.37 8.58 1.85
CA PHE A 494 -28.98 7.58 0.98
C PHE A 494 -29.92 8.23 -0.06
N VAL A 495 -30.71 9.23 0.33
CA VAL A 495 -31.56 10.01 -0.60
C VAL A 495 -30.71 10.74 -1.64
N ILE A 496 -29.58 11.32 -1.23
CA ILE A 496 -28.64 11.95 -2.17
C ILE A 496 -28.08 10.92 -3.16
N LEU A 497 -27.71 9.72 -2.70
CA LEU A 497 -27.19 8.67 -3.58
C LEU A 497 -28.24 8.14 -4.57
N GLN A 498 -29.50 8.02 -4.16
CA GLN A 498 -30.59 7.65 -5.07
C GLN A 498 -30.89 8.76 -6.10
N GLN A 499 -30.84 10.03 -5.71
CA GLN A 499 -30.97 11.16 -6.65
C GLN A 499 -29.84 11.17 -7.68
N TYR A 500 -28.60 10.87 -7.27
CA TYR A 500 -27.47 10.71 -8.20
C TYR A 500 -27.64 9.52 -9.15
N GLN A 501 -28.18 8.39 -8.69
CA GLN A 501 -28.46 7.25 -9.57
C GLN A 501 -29.56 7.52 -10.59
N VAL A 502 -30.60 8.28 -10.22
CA VAL A 502 -31.66 8.70 -11.15
C VAL A 502 -31.10 9.66 -12.20
N TYR A 503 -30.28 10.64 -11.77
CA TYR A 503 -29.60 11.57 -12.68
C TYR A 503 -28.67 10.85 -13.66
N TYR A 504 -27.89 9.87 -13.19
CA TYR A 504 -26.97 9.11 -14.03
C TYR A 504 -27.71 8.20 -15.04
N ARG A 505 -28.86 7.65 -14.67
CA ARG A 505 -29.72 6.90 -15.60
C ARG A 505 -30.35 7.81 -16.66
N GLN A 506 -30.75 9.02 -16.30
CA GLN A 506 -31.26 10.00 -17.27
C GLN A 506 -30.18 10.45 -18.26
N GLU A 507 -28.95 10.70 -17.83
CA GLU A 507 -27.84 11.02 -18.75
C GLU A 507 -27.49 9.87 -19.69
N LEU A 508 -27.50 8.62 -19.21
CA LEU A 508 -27.25 7.45 -20.06
C LEU A 508 -28.35 7.19 -21.10
N THR A 509 -29.57 7.66 -20.85
CA THR A 509 -30.69 7.52 -21.81
C THR A 509 -30.64 8.61 -22.89
N HIS A 510 -29.87 9.68 -22.70
CA HIS A 510 -29.63 10.74 -23.69
C HIS A 510 -28.37 10.49 -24.55
N LEU A 511 -27.62 9.43 -24.25
CA LEU A 511 -26.40 9.02 -24.95
C LEU A 511 -26.62 7.84 -25.93
N HIS A 512 -27.87 7.44 -26.13
CA HIS A 512 -28.37 6.53 -27.16
C HIS A 512 -29.51 7.20 -27.91
#